data_AF-A0A957A7W7-F1
#
_entry.id   AF-A0A957A7W7-F1
#
_cell.length_a   1.000
_cell.length_b   1.000
_cell.length_c   1.000
_cell.angle_alpha   90.00
_cell.angle_beta   90.00
_cell.angle_gamma   90.00
#
_symmetry.space_group_name_H-M   'P 1'
#
loop_
_entity.id
_entity.type
_entity.pdbx_description
1 polymer ?
#
loop_
_entity_poly.entity_id
_entity_poly.type
_entity_poly.pdbx_seq_one_letter_code
_entity_poly.pdbx_strand_id
1 'polypeptide(L)' 'MGADLYLGQVVDGATGEPTDARLSYDADDLTTHGVIVGMTGSGKTGLAVVLLEELLARGIPALILDPKGDMANLLL' A
#
# COMPACT_ATOMS: atom_id res chain seq x y z
N MET A 1 3.42 3.84 19.08
CA MET A 1 2.20 3.05 18.83
C MET A 1 2.12 2.96 17.32
N GLY A 2 3.01 2.15 16.72
CA GLY A 2 3.07 2.01 15.27
C GLY A 2 1.88 1.18 14.79
N ALA A 3 1.30 1.55 13.66
CA ALA A 3 0.21 0.80 13.05
C ALA A 3 0.80 -0.14 11.99
N ASP A 4 0.60 -1.45 12.16
CA ASP A 4 1.01 -2.43 11.16
C ASP A 4 0.03 -2.41 9.97
N LEU A 5 0.55 -2.05 8.80
CA LEU A 5 -0.15 -2.00 7.52
C LEU A 5 0.17 -3.24 6.71
N TYR A 6 -0.83 -4.01 6.30
CA TYR A 6 -0.58 -5.18 5.47
C TYR A 6 -0.37 -4.82 4.00
N LEU A 7 0.72 -5.30 3.41
CA LEU A 7 1.07 -5.04 2.01
C LEU A 7 0.99 -6.25 1.09
N GLY A 8 0.82 -7.46 1.65
CA GLY A 8 0.75 -8.69 0.88
C GLY A 8 1.62 -9.79 1.46
N GLN A 9 2.15 -10.65 0.60
CA GLN A 9 3.00 -11.78 0.99
C GLN A 9 4.44 -11.54 0.54
N VAL A 10 5.39 -12.09 1.29
CA VAL A 10 6.79 -12.13 0.85
C VAL A 10 6.88 -13.07 -0.36
N VAL A 11 7.56 -12.62 -1.41
CA VAL A 11 7.81 -13.42 -2.62
C VAL A 11 9.14 -14.16 -2.45
N ASP A 12 9.14 -15.45 -2.77
CA ASP A 12 10.37 -16.25 -2.81
C ASP A 12 11.25 -15.78 -3.98
N GLY A 13 12.49 -15.39 -3.68
CA GLY A 13 13.40 -14.82 -4.67
C GLY A 13 13.91 -15.81 -5.72
N ALA A 14 13.78 -17.12 -5.51
CA ALA A 14 14.20 -18.15 -6.44
C ALA A 14 13.06 -18.61 -7.36
N THR A 15 11.83 -18.72 -6.84
CA THR A 15 10.68 -19.22 -7.60
C THR A 15 9.81 -18.09 -8.16
N GLY A 16 9.83 -16.90 -7.55
CA GLY A 16 8.93 -15.80 -7.88
C GLY A 16 7.50 -16.00 -7.36
N GLU A 17 7.26 -17.07 -6.58
CA GLU A 17 5.95 -17.37 -6.02
C GLU A 17 5.75 -16.69 -4.65
N PRO A 18 4.52 -16.31 -4.30
CA PRO A 18 4.21 -15.85 -2.95
C PRO A 18 4.44 -16.95 -1.91
N THR A 19 4.94 -16.57 -0.74
CA THR A 19 5.04 -17.43 0.43
C THR A 19 3.87 -17.19 1.39
N ASP A 20 3.71 -18.05 2.40
CA ASP A 20 2.71 -17.83 3.46
C ASP A 20 3.08 -16.70 4.44
N ALA A 21 4.29 -16.14 4.32
CA ALA A 21 4.75 -15.06 5.19
C ALA A 21 4.07 -13.73 4.83
N ARG A 22 3.34 -13.19 5.80
CA ARG A 22 2.70 -11.87 5.73
C ARG A 22 3.76 -10.77 5.71
N LEU A 23 3.69 -9.89 4.71
CA LEU A 23 4.42 -8.64 4.66
C LEU A 23 3.57 -7.54 5.30
N SER A 24 4.01 -7.08 6.47
CA SER A 24 3.48 -5.88 7.12
C SER A 24 4.51 -4.76 7.07
N TYR A 25 4.03 -3.53 7.06
CA TYR A 25 4.83 -2.31 7.03
C TYR A 25 4.43 -1.41 8.19
N ASP A 26 5.42 -0.86 8.90
CA ASP A 26 5.15 0.06 10.01
C ASP A 26 4.74 1.44 9.46
N ALA A 27 3.56 1.92 9.84
CA ALA A 27 3.09 3.24 9.44
C ALA A 27 4.05 4.37 9.89
N ASP A 28 4.81 4.18 10.97
CA ASP A 28 5.77 5.17 11.45
C ASP A 28 6.91 5.39 10.42
N ASP A 29 7.25 4.38 9.61
CA ASP A 29 8.24 4.52 8.53
C ASP A 29 7.76 5.47 7.41
N LEU A 30 6.44 5.57 7.17
CA LEU A 30 5.87 6.48 6.17
C LEU A 30 6.03 7.97 6.54
N THR A 31 6.37 8.28 7.79
CA THR A 31 6.66 9.66 8.22
C THR A 31 7.93 10.23 7.61
N THR A 32 8.76 9.38 6.99
CA THR A 32 9.99 9.78 6.29
C THR A 32 9.82 10.02 4.79
N HIS A 33 8.58 10.06 4.32
CA HIS A 33 8.17 10.10 2.90
C HIS A 33 8.41 8.77 2.18
N GLY A 34 7.50 8.43 1.27
CA GLY A 34 7.61 7.24 0.43
C GLY A 34 7.40 7.58 -1.05
N VAL A 35 7.95 6.75 -1.93
CA VAL A 35 7.74 6.86 -3.36
C VAL A 35 7.39 5.49 -3.94
N ILE A 36 6.31 5.43 -4.73
CA ILE A 36 5.92 4.22 -5.46
C ILE A 36 6.26 4.44 -6.93
N VAL A 37 7.20 3.65 -7.46
CA VAL A 37 7.69 3.75 -8.84
C VAL A 37 7.40 2.48 -9.63
N GLY A 38 7.30 2.59 -10.96
CA GLY A 38 6.98 1.47 -11.85
C GLY A 38 6.24 1.90 -13.11
N MET A 39 6.22 1.03 -14.13
CA MET A 39 5.50 1.29 -15.39
C MET A 39 3.98 1.17 -15.26
N THR A 40 3.20 1.69 -16.21
CA THR A 40 1.74 1.47 -16.25
C THR A 40 1.44 -0.03 -16.27
N GLY A 41 0.43 -0.46 -15.51
CA GLY A 41 0.08 -1.88 -15.37
C GLY A 41 0.88 -2.63 -14.30
N SER A 42 1.89 -2.03 -13.67
CA SER A 42 2.71 -2.69 -12.64
C SER A 42 2.07 -2.74 -11.24
N GLY A 43 0.80 -2.35 -11.10
CA GLY A 43 0.10 -2.38 -9.81
C GLY A 43 0.33 -1.20 -8.85
N LYS A 44 1.02 -0.11 -9.27
CA LYS A 44 1.28 1.06 -8.40
C LYS A 44 0.01 1.63 -7.73
N THR A 45 -1.04 1.84 -8.51
CA THR A 45 -2.31 2.35 -8.00
C THR A 45 -2.91 1.37 -7.00
N GLY A 46 -2.92 0.08 -7.30
CA GLY A 46 -3.39 -0.97 -6.39
C GLY A 46 -2.62 -1.00 -5.07
N LEU A 47 -1.29 -0.88 -5.10
CA LEU A 47 -0.48 -0.77 -3.88
C LEU A 47 -0.86 0.46 -3.05
N ALA A 48 -1.04 1.62 -3.70
CA ALA A 48 -1.45 2.84 -3.02
C ALA A 48 -2.86 2.72 -2.41
N VAL A 49 -3.78 2.02 -3.09
CA VAL A 49 -5.12 1.70 -2.56
C VAL A 49 -5.02 0.87 -1.29
N VAL A 50 -4.28 -0.25 -1.34
CA VAL A 50 -4.11 -1.14 -0.18
C VAL A 50 -3.52 -0.38 1.01
N LEU A 51 -2.49 0.45 0.78
CA LEU A 51 -1.92 1.31 1.82
C LEU A 51 -2.96 2.23 2.44
N LEU A 52 -3.79 2.88 1.63
CA LEU A 52 -4.85 3.78 2.11
C LEU A 52 -5.92 3.03 2.90
N GLU A 53 -6.36 1.86 2.42
CA GLU A 53 -7.33 1.01 3.13
C GLU A 53 -6.82 0.59 4.50
N GLU A 54 -5.55 0.16 4.59
CA GLU A 54 -4.93 -0.21 5.86
C GLU A 54 -4.77 1.00 6.80
N LEU A 55 -4.35 2.17 6.29
CA LEU A 55 -4.26 3.40 7.09
C LEU A 55 -5.63 3.80 7.66
N LEU A 56 -6.67 3.78 6.83
CA LEU A 56 -8.03 4.11 7.25
C LEU A 56 -8.60 3.08 8.23
N ALA A 57 -8.33 1.79 8.04
CA ALA A 57 -8.72 0.73 8.97
C ALA A 57 -8.07 0.89 10.36
N ARG A 58 -6.92 1.57 10.44
CA ARG A 58 -6.23 1.92 11.68
C ARG A 58 -6.67 3.27 12.26
N GLY A 59 -7.62 3.95 11.62
CA GLY A 59 -8.12 5.26 12.05
C GLY A 59 -7.16 6.41 11.75
N ILE A 60 -6.17 6.20 10.87
CA ILE A 60 -5.22 7.23 10.48
C ILE A 60 -5.88 8.11 9.40
N PRO A 61 -6.00 9.43 9.62
CA PRO A 61 -6.59 10.32 8.63
C PRO A 61 -5.68 10.45 7.41
N ALA A 62 -6.27 10.36 6.20
CA ALA A 62 -5.57 10.49 4.94
C ALA A 62 -6.15 11.62 4.08
N LEU A 63 -5.28 12.43 3.47
CA LEU A 63 -5.63 13.38 2.41
C LEU A 63 -5.03 12.86 1.10
N ILE A 64 -5.89 12.64 0.11
CA ILE A 64 -5.49 12.09 -1.19
C ILE A 64 -5.65 13.20 -2.23
N LEU A 65 -4.57 13.48 -2.96
CA LEU A 65 -4.58 14.38 -4.11
C LEU A 65 -4.50 13.54 -5.39
N ASP A 66 -5.64 13.32 -6.01
CA ASP A 66 -5.75 12.47 -7.19
C ASP A 66 -6.29 13.25 -8.40
N PRO A 67 -5.39 13.84 -9.21
CA PRO A 67 -5.80 14.58 -10.40
C PRO A 67 -6.32 13.68 -11.53
N LYS A 68 -6.06 12.36 -11.48
CA LYS A 68 -6.54 11.40 -12.48
C LYS A 68 -7.94 10.89 -12.15
N GLY A 69 -8.31 10.88 -10.87
CA GLY A 69 -9.61 10.41 -10.38
C GLY A 69 -9.70 8.89 -10.21
N ASP A 70 -8.60 8.16 -10.44
CA ASP A 70 -8.54 6.70 -10.36
C ASP A 70 -8.75 6.18 -8.92
N MET A 71 -8.32 6.94 -7.91
CA MET A 71 -8.39 6.59 -6.49
C MET A 71 -9.70 7.06 -5.83
N ALA A 72 -10.33 8.12 -6.34
CA ALA A 72 -11.64 8.58 -5.83
C ALA A 72 -12.77 7.57 -6.07
N ASN A 73 -12.59 6.66 -7.03
CA ASN A 73 -13.53 5.61 -7.36
C ASN A 73 -13.62 4.49 -6.30
N LEU A 74 -12.78 4.53 -5.26
CA LEU A 74 -12.81 3.58 -4.12
C LEU A 74 -13.98 3.81 -3.15
N LEU A 75 -14.69 4.94 -3.28
CA LEU A 75 -15.85 5.28 -2.45
C LEU A 75 -17.19 4.80 -3.05
N LEU A 76 -17.18 3.92 -4.06
CA LEU A 76 -18.38 3.44 -4.76
C LEU A 76 -18.74 2.00 -4.42
#